data_AF-A0A929B6R5-F1
#
_entry.id   AF-A0A929B6R5-F1
#
_cell.length_a   1.000
_cell.length_b   1.000
_cell.length_c   1.000
_cell.angle_alpha   90.00
_cell.angle_beta   90.00
_cell.angle_gamma   90.00
#
_symmetry.space_group_name_H-M   'P 1'
#
loop_
_entity.id
_entity.type
_entity.pdbx_description
1 polymer ?
#
loop_
_entity_poly.entity_id
_entity_poly.type
_entity_poly.pdbx_seq_one_letter_code
_entity_poly.pdbx_strand_id
1 'polypeptide(L)'
;MMALPQSITEKLKDYRAIVNSMELVYDKPSLPAGYQPKLIEVFCDQQLALQWTDGYITHAIRVPQSYTPKTIEWAIDGELAWVLIEGETLLNRLENPLEMPQLNYHV
;
A
#
# COMPACT_ATOMS: atom_id res chain seq x y z
N MET A 1 -21.00 0.60 -6.31
CA MET A 1 -19.80 -0.13 -5.86
C MET A 1 -19.86 -1.49 -6.53
N MET A 2 -18.90 -1.81 -7.41
CA MET A 2 -18.84 -3.15 -8.00
C MET A 2 -18.21 -4.10 -6.98
N ALA A 3 -18.65 -5.36 -6.99
CA ALA A 3 -18.02 -6.40 -6.20
C ALA A 3 -16.67 -6.77 -6.84
N LEU A 4 -15.67 -7.06 -6.01
CA LEU A 4 -14.38 -7.56 -6.49
C LEU A 4 -14.57 -8.88 -7.26
N PRO A 5 -13.72 -9.16 -8.28
CA PRO A 5 -13.70 -10.46 -8.92
C PRO A 5 -13.58 -11.60 -7.90
N GLN A 6 -14.31 -12.69 -8.13
CA GLN A 6 -14.35 -13.82 -7.20
C GLN A 6 -12.97 -14.37 -6.84
N SER A 7 -12.04 -14.41 -7.81
CA SER A 7 -10.66 -14.84 -7.60
C SER A 7 -9.88 -13.97 -6.61
N ILE A 8 -10.18 -12.68 -6.53
CA ILE A 8 -9.60 -11.75 -5.56
C ILE A 8 -10.27 -11.92 -4.20
N THR A 9 -11.61 -12.00 -4.19
CA THR A 9 -12.40 -12.21 -2.97
C THR A 9 -12.01 -13.49 -2.23
N GLU A 10 -11.74 -14.58 -2.96
CA GLU A 10 -11.29 -15.85 -2.38
C GLU A 10 -9.90 -15.75 -1.72
N LYS A 11 -8.98 -14.99 -2.33
CA LYS A 11 -7.64 -14.73 -1.76
C LYS A 11 -7.68 -13.83 -0.55
N LEU A 12 -8.63 -12.90 -0.52
CA LEU A 12 -8.81 -11.95 0.56
C LEU A 12 -9.77 -12.42 1.66
N LYS A 13 -10.26 -13.66 1.61
CA LYS A 13 -11.26 -14.19 2.56
C LYS A 13 -10.85 -14.02 4.03
N ASP A 14 -9.55 -14.13 4.29
CA ASP A 14 -8.94 -14.03 5.64
C ASP A 14 -8.47 -12.61 5.98
N TYR A 15 -8.57 -11.67 5.03
CA TYR A 15 -8.07 -10.29 5.10
C TYR A 15 -9.19 -9.26 4.89
N ARG A 16 -10.25 -9.33 5.70
CA ARG A 16 -11.47 -8.50 5.52
C ARG A 16 -11.22 -6.99 5.49
N ALA A 17 -10.24 -6.48 6.23
CA ALA A 17 -9.93 -5.05 6.20
C ALA A 17 -9.42 -4.62 4.81
N ILE A 18 -8.60 -5.47 4.18
CA ILE A 18 -8.07 -5.25 2.83
C ILE A 18 -9.20 -5.30 1.80
N VAL A 19 -10.16 -6.25 1.94
CA VAL A 19 -11.35 -6.33 1.06
C VAL A 19 -12.10 -5.01 1.04
N ASN A 20 -12.47 -4.49 2.21
CA ASN A 20 -13.25 -3.26 2.34
C ASN A 20 -12.53 -2.07 1.70
N SER A 21 -11.22 -1.95 1.94
CA SER A 21 -10.41 -0.89 1.36
C SER A 21 -10.26 -1.03 -0.15
N MET A 22 -10.14 -2.25 -0.67
CA MET A 22 -9.99 -2.53 -2.09
C MET A 22 -11.27 -2.28 -2.87
N GLU A 23 -12.45 -2.66 -2.34
CA GLU A 23 -13.76 -2.38 -2.97
C GLU A 23 -13.99 -0.88 -3.24
N LEU A 24 -13.40 0.00 -2.43
CA LEU A 24 -13.49 1.46 -2.59
C LEU A 24 -12.63 2.01 -3.74
N VAL A 25 -11.61 1.27 -4.17
CA VAL A 25 -10.56 1.79 -5.06
C VAL A 25 -10.29 0.93 -6.28
N TYR A 26 -10.83 -0.29 -6.37
CA TYR A 26 -10.47 -1.29 -7.37
C TYR A 26 -10.61 -0.77 -8.81
N ASP A 27 -11.72 -0.09 -9.11
CA ASP A 27 -12.01 0.46 -10.44
C ASP A 27 -11.47 1.88 -10.64
N LYS A 28 -10.79 2.46 -9.64
CA LYS A 28 -10.20 3.80 -9.79
C LYS A 28 -9.02 3.73 -10.76
N PRO A 29 -8.80 4.78 -11.55
CA PRO A 29 -7.58 4.87 -12.36
C PRO A 29 -6.34 4.83 -11.46
N SER A 30 -5.22 4.48 -12.08
CA SER A 30 -3.90 4.65 -11.48
C SER A 30 -3.66 6.10 -11.07
N LEU A 31 -2.81 6.28 -10.07
CA LEU A 31 -2.25 7.58 -9.76
C LEU A 31 -1.43 8.08 -10.95
N PRO A 32 -1.55 9.36 -11.34
CA PRO A 32 -0.82 9.90 -12.49
C PRO A 32 0.69 9.78 -12.33
N ALA A 33 1.40 9.62 -13.46
CA ALA A 33 2.85 9.74 -13.48
C ALA A 33 3.30 11.11 -12.92
N GLY A 34 4.31 11.10 -12.03
CA GLY A 34 4.82 12.32 -11.38
C GLY A 34 3.94 12.83 -10.23
N TYR A 35 2.91 12.08 -9.83
CA TYR A 35 2.15 12.38 -8.63
C TYR A 35 3.06 12.45 -7.39
N GLN A 36 3.00 13.56 -6.67
CA GLN A 36 3.76 13.78 -5.43
C GLN A 36 2.82 13.62 -4.23
N PRO A 37 2.87 12.48 -3.53
CA PRO A 37 2.02 12.27 -2.38
C PRO A 37 2.41 13.17 -1.21
N LYS A 38 1.45 13.46 -0.33
CA LYS A 38 1.72 14.11 0.98
C LYS A 38 1.80 13.09 2.10
N LEU A 39 1.17 11.94 1.93
CA LEU A 39 1.16 10.83 2.86
C LEU A 39 1.37 9.52 2.11
N ILE A 40 2.31 8.72 2.62
CA ILE A 40 2.52 7.33 2.21
C ILE A 40 2.49 6.49 3.47
N GLU A 41 1.65 5.47 3.49
CA GLU A 41 1.56 4.49 4.56
C GLU A 41 1.78 3.10 4.00
N VAL A 42 2.73 2.38 4.59
CA VAL A 42 3.00 0.98 4.25
C VAL A 42 2.62 0.13 5.43
N PHE A 43 1.71 -0.82 5.19
CA PHE A 43 1.28 -1.81 6.17
C PHE A 43 1.87 -3.17 5.80
N CYS A 44 2.40 -3.87 6.81
CA CYS A 44 2.83 -5.26 6.70
C CYS A 44 1.96 -6.08 7.65
N ASP A 45 1.33 -7.14 7.15
CA ASP A 45 0.38 -7.96 7.91
C ASP A 45 -0.69 -7.10 8.63
N GLN A 46 -1.22 -6.09 7.93
CA GLN A 46 -2.20 -5.09 8.43
C GLN A 46 -1.71 -4.22 9.60
N GLN A 47 -0.39 -4.18 9.86
CA GLN A 47 0.21 -3.29 10.86
C GLN A 47 1.03 -2.19 10.19
N LEU A 48 0.90 -0.95 10.65
CA LEU A 48 1.64 0.18 10.11
C LEU A 48 3.15 -0.02 10.31
N ALA A 49 3.85 -0.29 9.22
CA ALA A 49 5.28 -0.55 9.22
C ALA A 49 6.08 0.73 8.94
N LEU A 50 5.56 1.58 8.05
CA LEU A 50 6.17 2.87 7.70
C LEU A 50 5.08 3.91 7.44
N GLN A 51 5.31 5.11 7.94
CA GLN A 51 4.57 6.30 7.56
C GLN A 51 5.55 7.38 7.13
N TRP A 52 5.27 7.96 5.98
CA TRP A 52 5.95 9.14 5.46
C TRP A 52 4.92 10.24 5.26
N THR A 53 5.22 11.45 5.73
CA THR A 53 4.32 12.61 5.70
C THR A 53 5.11 13.87 5.37
N ASP A 54 4.66 14.62 4.37
CA ASP A 54 5.14 15.96 3.99
C ASP A 54 6.68 16.10 3.88
N GLY A 55 7.37 15.08 3.36
CA GLY A 55 8.83 15.08 3.22
C GLY A 55 9.55 14.09 4.14
N TYR A 56 8.91 13.65 5.21
CA TYR A 56 9.59 13.04 6.34
C TYR A 56 9.03 11.68 6.70
N ILE A 57 9.91 10.75 7.07
CA ILE A 57 9.49 9.51 7.74
C ILE A 57 9.08 9.87 9.16
N THR A 58 7.78 9.77 9.47
CA THR A 58 7.21 10.06 10.79
C THR A 58 7.10 8.82 11.66
N HIS A 59 7.03 7.64 11.04
CA HIS A 59 6.99 6.36 11.73
C HIS A 59 7.70 5.29 10.90
N ALA A 60 8.48 4.45 11.56
CA ALA A 60 9.05 3.24 10.96
C ALA A 60 9.33 2.22 12.06
N ILE A 61 8.94 0.96 11.82
CA ILE A 61 9.31 -0.15 12.70
C ILE A 61 10.52 -0.90 12.12
N ARG A 62 11.29 -1.53 13.01
CA ARG A 62 12.35 -2.44 12.60
C ARG A 62 11.80 -3.85 12.50
N VAL A 63 11.85 -4.43 11.31
CA VAL A 63 11.51 -5.84 11.09
C VAL A 63 12.77 -6.72 11.06
N PRO A 64 12.71 -7.97 11.57
CA PRO A 64 13.80 -8.93 11.43
C PRO A 64 14.13 -9.24 9.96
N GLN A 65 15.38 -9.55 9.64
CA GLN A 65 15.77 -9.94 8.27
C GLN A 65 15.08 -11.21 7.77
N SER A 66 14.70 -12.11 8.69
CA SER A 66 13.99 -13.35 8.38
C SER A 66 12.49 -13.17 8.24
N TYR A 67 11.96 -11.96 8.45
CA TYR A 67 10.54 -11.70 8.37
C TYR A 67 10.10 -11.58 6.91
N THR A 68 9.16 -12.44 6.54
CA THR A 68 8.49 -12.38 5.23
C THR A 68 7.02 -12.06 5.49
N PRO A 69 6.56 -10.83 5.17
CA PRO A 69 5.16 -10.47 5.36
C PRO A 69 4.25 -11.30 4.46
N LYS A 70 3.07 -11.66 4.97
CA LYS A 70 2.01 -12.28 4.16
C LYS A 70 1.24 -11.23 3.39
N THR A 71 1.03 -10.06 3.98
CA THR A 71 0.40 -8.93 3.28
C THR A 71 1.31 -7.71 3.28
N ILE A 72 1.32 -7.00 2.16
CA ILE A 72 1.90 -5.66 2.07
C ILE A 72 0.88 -4.77 1.38
N GLU A 73 0.55 -3.64 2.02
CA GLU A 73 -0.42 -2.67 1.51
C GLU A 73 0.23 -1.29 1.49
N TRP A 74 0.02 -0.55 0.40
CA TRP A 74 0.45 0.84 0.29
C TRP A 74 -0.78 1.72 0.14
N ALA A 75 -0.97 2.62 1.10
CA ALA A 75 -1.94 3.70 1.01
C ALA A 75 -1.23 5.02 0.71
N ILE A 76 -1.77 5.75 -0.26
CA ILE A 76 -1.25 7.02 -0.75
C ILE A 76 -2.33 8.06 -0.55
N ASP A 77 -2.05 9.08 0.25
CA ASP A 77 -3.00 10.14 0.62
C ASP A 77 -4.37 9.61 1.09
N GLY A 78 -4.34 8.54 1.89
CA GLY A 78 -5.52 7.87 2.43
C GLY A 78 -6.21 6.92 1.46
N GLU A 79 -5.73 6.76 0.23
CA GLU A 79 -6.25 5.80 -0.73
C GLU A 79 -5.35 4.58 -0.88
N LEU A 80 -5.92 3.39 -0.83
CA LEU A 80 -5.19 2.16 -1.14
C LEU A 80 -4.76 2.17 -2.62
N ALA A 81 -3.46 2.00 -2.86
CA ALA A 81 -2.85 2.11 -4.18
C ALA A 81 -2.14 0.83 -4.63
N TRP A 82 -1.65 0.01 -3.70
CA TRP A 82 -1.03 -1.27 -4.05
C TRP A 82 -1.26 -2.31 -2.95
N VAL A 83 -1.48 -3.56 -3.36
CA VAL A 83 -1.69 -4.70 -2.45
C VAL A 83 -0.97 -5.93 -2.97
N LEU A 84 -0.19 -6.55 -2.09
CA LEU A 84 0.39 -7.87 -2.28
C LEU A 84 -0.04 -8.82 -1.16
N ILE A 85 -0.51 -10.00 -1.54
CA ILE A 85 -0.95 -11.07 -0.65
C ILE A 85 -0.20 -12.34 -1.03
N GLU A 86 0.51 -12.93 -0.07
CA GLU A 86 1.24 -14.19 -0.21
C GLU A 86 2.19 -14.20 -1.43
N GLY A 87 2.79 -13.04 -1.74
CA GLY A 87 3.71 -12.87 -2.87
C GLY A 87 3.04 -12.52 -4.20
N GLU A 88 1.71 -12.45 -4.26
CA GLU A 88 0.97 -12.08 -5.46
C GLU A 88 0.42 -10.66 -5.37
N THR A 89 0.61 -9.88 -6.44
CA THR A 89 0.02 -8.54 -6.55
C THR A 89 -1.45 -8.64 -6.96
N LEU A 90 -2.35 -8.11 -6.13
CA LEU A 90 -3.79 -8.11 -6.40
C LEU A 90 -4.33 -6.75 -6.88
N LEU A 91 -3.63 -5.66 -6.53
CA LEU A 91 -3.94 -4.30 -6.97
C LEU A 91 -2.63 -3.55 -7.19
N ASN A 92 -2.54 -2.83 -8.31
CA ASN A 92 -1.47 -1.87 -8.54
C ASN A 92 -2.01 -0.65 -9.30
N ARG A 93 -2.16 0.47 -8.59
CA ARG A 93 -2.54 1.79 -9.10
C ARG A 93 -1.34 2.73 -9.19
N LEU A 94 -0.11 2.22 -9.02
CA LEU A 94 1.11 3.02 -9.09
C LEU A 94 1.68 2.96 -10.50
N GLU A 95 1.56 4.04 -11.26
CA GLU A 95 2.27 4.19 -12.54
C GLU A 95 3.70 4.65 -12.27
N ASN A 96 4.66 3.75 -12.50
CA ASN A 96 6.09 3.85 -12.15
C ASN A 96 6.38 3.69 -10.64
N PRO A 97 7.63 3.37 -10.23
CA PRO A 97 8.01 3.53 -8.83
C PRO A 97 7.72 4.98 -8.44
N LEU A 98 6.85 5.18 -7.45
CA LEU A 98 6.67 6.48 -6.82
C LEU A 98 8.06 7.04 -6.52
N GLU A 99 8.39 8.19 -7.11
CA GLU A 99 9.62 8.89 -6.76
C GLU A 99 9.46 9.30 -5.30
N MET A 100 10.05 8.49 -4.40
CA MET A 100 10.16 8.85 -3.01
C MET A 100 10.92 10.18 -2.97
N PRO A 101 10.32 11.25 -2.43
CA PRO A 101 11.02 12.51 -2.31
C PRO A 101 12.31 12.28 -1.56
N GLN A 102 13.38 12.93 -2.03
CA GLN A 102 14.71 12.68 -1.51
C GLN A 102 14.70 12.87 0.00
N LEU A 103 15.02 11.79 0.71
CA LEU A 103 15.22 11.81 2.14
C LEU A 103 16.44 12.71 2.37
N ASN A 104 16.20 13.98 2.69
CA ASN A 104 17.23 14.86 3.20
C ASN A 104 17.61 14.32 4.58
N TYR A 105 18.56 13.39 4.61
CA TYR A 105 19.29 13.03 5.81
C TYR A 105 20.11 14.26 6.20
N HIS A 106 19.52 15.17 6.98
CA HIS A 106 20.33 16.08 7.79
C HIS A 106 20.95 15.23 8.90
N VAL A 107 22.14 14.71 8.62
CA VAL A 107 23.06 14.16 9.62
C VAL A 107 23.73 15.31 10.36
#